data_AF-A0A521ZHR7-F1
#
_entry.id   AF-A0A521ZHR7-F1
#
_cell.length_a   1.000
_cell.length_b   1.000
_cell.length_c   1.000
_cell.angle_alpha   90.00
_cell.angle_beta   90.00
_cell.angle_gamma   90.00
#
_symmetry.space_group_name_H-M   'P 1'
#
loop_
_entity.id
_entity.type
_entity.pdbx_description
1 polymer ?
#
loop_
_entity_poly.entity_id
_entity_poly.type
_entity_poly.pdbx_seq_one_letter_code
_entity_poly.pdbx_strand_id
1 'polypeptide(L)'
;LKGHQTLIGRSEGEIFVNSTGNPHLAQGGSGDVLAGFLTGLLAQPELQTDAARTISYAVWQHGATADALQSRRANWTTEDLAGEVGNVSARAIAPG
;
A
#
# COMPACT_ATOMS: atom_id res chain seq x y z
N LEU A 1 4.21 -6.49 -14.14
CA LEU A 1 3.39 -5.82 -15.19
C LEU A 1 2.24 -5.12 -14.47
N LYS A 2 2.10 -3.79 -14.63
CA LYS A 2 1.20 -2.96 -13.80
C LYS A 2 -0.23 -3.05 -14.33
N GLY A 3 -1.11 -3.71 -13.57
CA GLY A 3 -2.55 -3.78 -13.84
C GLY A 3 -3.29 -4.56 -12.74
N HIS A 4 -4.27 -3.90 -12.12
CA HIS A 4 -5.36 -4.38 -11.23
C HIS A 4 -5.12 -5.41 -10.12
N GLN A 5 -3.93 -5.95 -9.93
CA GLN A 5 -3.56 -6.78 -8.79
C GLN A 5 -2.09 -6.52 -8.52
N THR A 6 -1.76 -5.81 -7.44
CA THR A 6 -0.38 -5.77 -6.96
C THR A 6 -0.06 -7.17 -6.44
N LEU A 7 0.48 -8.01 -7.33
CA LEU A 7 1.02 -9.32 -6.99
C LEU A 7 2.32 -9.11 -6.23
N ILE A 8 2.28 -9.37 -4.92
CA ILE A 8 3.49 -9.49 -4.11
C ILE A 8 3.96 -10.94 -4.29
N GLY A 9 4.95 -11.13 -5.15
CA GLY A 9 5.56 -12.43 -5.38
C GLY A 9 7.07 -12.38 -5.15
N ARG A 10 7.56 -13.21 -4.22
CA ARG A 10 8.95 -13.65 -4.22
C ARG A 10 9.09 -14.72 -5.31
N SER A 11 10.27 -14.85 -5.93
CA SER A 11 10.53 -15.89 -6.95
C SER A 11 10.33 -17.32 -6.42
N GLU A 12 10.34 -17.49 -5.09
CA GLU A 12 9.81 -18.65 -4.36
C GLU A 12 9.13 -18.13 -3.08
N GLY A 13 7.80 -18.26 -2.98
CA GLY A 13 7.05 -17.84 -1.78
C GLY A 13 5.56 -17.63 -2.02
N GLU A 14 4.80 -17.44 -0.95
CA GLU A 14 3.36 -17.19 -0.96
C GLU A 14 3.01 -15.96 -1.82
N ILE A 15 1.95 -16.10 -2.61
CA ILE A 15 1.38 -15.00 -3.39
C ILE A 15 0.36 -14.29 -2.50
N PHE A 16 0.62 -13.02 -2.17
CA PHE A 16 -0.36 -12.18 -1.48
C PHE A 16 -1.15 -11.36 -2.49
N VAL A 17 -2.48 -11.46 -2.42
CA VAL A 17 -3.40 -10.63 -3.19
C VAL A 17 -3.79 -9.44 -2.32
N ASN A 18 -3.41 -8.24 -2.74
CA ASN A 18 -3.89 -7.03 -2.08
C ASN A 18 -5.32 -6.70 -2.52
N SER A 19 -6.24 -6.61 -1.56
CA SER A 19 -7.65 -6.29 -1.82
C SER A 19 -7.97 -4.79 -1.75
N THR A 20 -6.97 -3.93 -1.50
CA THR A 20 -7.13 -2.48 -1.41
C THR A 20 -6.52 -1.74 -2.59
N GLY A 21 -6.93 -0.49 -2.77
CA GLY A 21 -6.47 0.40 -3.83
C GLY A 21 -7.50 0.58 -4.93
N ASN A 22 -7.32 1.67 -5.67
CA ASN A 22 -8.24 2.10 -6.72
C ASN A 22 -7.46 2.57 -7.97
N PRO A 23 -8.14 2.79 -9.11
CA PRO A 23 -7.49 3.16 -10.37
C PRO A 23 -6.65 4.44 -10.32
N HIS A 24 -6.91 5.35 -9.38
CA HIS A 24 -6.16 6.61 -9.26
C HIS A 24 -4.73 6.40 -8.75
N LEU A 25 -4.39 5.21 -8.27
CA LEU A 25 -3.00 4.77 -8.05
C LEU A 25 -2.19 4.64 -9.34
N ALA A 26 -2.84 4.59 -10.52
CA ALA A 26 -2.16 4.56 -11.82
C ALA A 26 -1.56 5.93 -12.22
N GLN A 27 -1.29 6.82 -11.26
CA GLN A 27 -0.59 8.07 -11.46
C GLN A 27 0.93 7.94 -11.21
N GLY A 28 1.71 8.84 -11.79
CA GLY A 28 3.16 8.89 -11.59
C GLY A 28 3.53 9.08 -10.11
N GLY A 29 4.55 8.35 -9.65
CA GLY A 29 5.07 8.46 -8.28
C GLY A 29 4.40 7.58 -7.23
N SER A 30 3.19 7.03 -7.47
CA SER A 30 2.54 6.14 -6.48
C SER A 30 3.41 4.91 -6.13
N GLY A 31 4.07 4.31 -7.14
CA GLY A 31 5.00 3.21 -6.89
C GLY A 31 6.22 3.60 -6.04
N ASP A 32 6.68 4.85 -6.16
CA ASP A 32 7.80 5.37 -5.38
C ASP A 32 7.39 5.59 -3.92
N VAL A 33 6.15 6.01 -3.67
CA VAL A 33 5.57 6.09 -2.31
C VAL A 33 5.54 4.70 -1.66
N LEU A 34 5.04 3.68 -2.36
CA LEU A 34 5.04 2.32 -1.84
C LEU A 34 6.47 1.82 -1.56
N ALA A 35 7.40 2.02 -2.51
CA ALA A 35 8.78 1.58 -2.36
C ALA A 35 9.47 2.28 -1.17
N GLY A 36 9.27 3.58 -1.00
CA GLY A 36 9.79 4.35 0.12
C GLY A 36 9.21 3.89 1.46
N PHE A 37 7.89 3.70 1.53
CA PHE A 37 7.22 3.22 2.73
C PHE A 37 7.70 1.82 3.15
N LEU A 38 7.74 0.88 2.20
CA LEU A 38 8.24 -0.46 2.44
C LEU A 38 9.71 -0.46 2.88
N THR A 39 10.55 0.35 2.23
CA THR A 39 11.96 0.48 2.60
C THR A 39 12.11 1.03 4.02
N GLY A 40 11.33 2.03 4.42
CA GLY A 40 11.33 2.57 5.78
C GLY A 40 10.87 1.57 6.83
N LEU A 41 9.90 0.70 6.50
CA LEU A 41 9.50 -0.41 7.37
C LEU A 41 10.61 -1.45 7.49
N LEU A 42 11.19 -1.87 6.37
CA LEU A 42 12.27 -2.85 6.36
C LEU A 42 13.59 -2.31 6.91
N ALA A 43 13.78 -0.99 7.06
CA ALA A 43 14.92 -0.42 7.76
C ALA A 43 14.88 -0.69 9.28
N GLN A 44 13.73 -1.08 9.83
CA GLN A 44 13.56 -1.40 11.25
C GLN A 44 13.82 -2.90 11.50
N PRO A 45 14.86 -3.27 12.28
CA PRO A 45 15.25 -4.67 12.50
C PRO A 45 14.12 -5.56 13.00
N GLU A 46 13.23 -5.03 13.83
CA GLU A 46 12.10 -5.75 14.41
C GLU A 46 11.10 -6.18 13.33
N LEU A 47 10.90 -5.33 12.32
CA LEU A 47 9.97 -5.59 11.21
C LEU A 47 10.58 -6.47 10.11
N GLN A 48 11.90 -6.64 10.10
CA GLN A 48 12.56 -7.58 9.19
C GLN A 48 12.33 -9.05 9.60
N THR A 49 12.03 -9.31 10.87
CA THR A 49 11.85 -10.68 11.41
C THR A 49 10.72 -11.45 10.71
N ASP A 50 9.72 -10.74 10.18
CA ASP A 50 8.64 -11.27 9.33
C ASP A 50 8.46 -10.37 8.10
N ALA A 51 9.43 -10.43 7.18
CA ALA A 51 9.42 -9.59 5.97
C ALA A 51 8.17 -9.78 5.11
N ALA A 52 7.59 -10.99 5.06
CA ALA A 52 6.37 -11.25 4.28
C ALA A 52 5.17 -10.49 4.84
N ARG A 53 5.00 -10.49 6.17
CA ARG A 53 3.98 -9.67 6.84
C ARG A 53 4.23 -8.18 6.64
N THR A 54 5.48 -7.73 6.74
CA THR A 54 5.84 -6.32 6.55
C THR A 54 5.53 -5.85 5.13
N ILE A 55 5.86 -6.65 4.11
CA ILE A 55 5.54 -6.34 2.71
C ILE A 55 4.02 -6.32 2.51
N SER A 56 3.29 -7.31 3.03
CA SER A 56 1.84 -7.38 2.93
C SER A 56 1.16 -6.16 3.58
N TYR A 57 1.64 -5.76 4.76
CA TYR A 57 1.18 -4.55 5.45
C TYR A 57 1.45 -3.28 4.64
N ALA A 58 2.65 -3.14 4.05
CA ALA A 58 3.02 -1.98 3.26
C ALA A 58 2.10 -1.79 2.05
N VAL A 59 1.84 -2.89 1.31
CA VAL A 59 0.98 -2.86 0.13
C VAL A 59 -0.47 -2.61 0.52
N TRP A 60 -0.94 -3.24 1.61
CA TRP A 60 -2.30 -3.00 2.12
C TRP A 60 -2.49 -1.53 2.53
N GLN A 61 -1.58 -0.95 3.31
CA GLN A 61 -1.62 0.46 3.72
C GLN A 61 -1.65 1.40 2.51
N HIS A 62 -0.76 1.18 1.55
CA HIS A 62 -0.70 2.01 0.34
C HIS A 62 -2.03 2.01 -0.43
N GLY A 63 -2.65 0.84 -0.64
CA GLY A 63 -3.96 0.76 -1.27
C GLY A 63 -5.08 1.35 -0.40
N ALA A 64 -5.06 1.06 0.90
CA ALA A 64 -6.06 1.52 1.86
C ALA A 64 -6.07 3.06 1.99
N THR A 65 -4.89 3.69 1.98
CA THR A 65 -4.75 5.16 1.95
C THR A 65 -5.34 5.74 0.66
N ALA A 66 -5.09 5.11 -0.49
CA ALA A 66 -5.70 5.54 -1.74
C ALA A 66 -7.23 5.46 -1.70
N ASP A 67 -7.80 4.39 -1.14
CA ASP A 67 -9.26 4.23 -1.02
C ASP A 67 -9.86 5.27 -0.06
N ALA A 68 -9.18 5.51 1.07
CA ALA A 68 -9.58 6.53 2.02
C ALA A 68 -9.55 7.94 1.38
N LEU A 69 -8.48 8.29 0.66
CA LEU A 69 -8.38 9.56 -0.06
C LEU A 69 -9.49 9.70 -1.11
N GLN A 70 -9.71 8.65 -1.91
CA GLN A 70 -10.75 8.62 -2.95
C GLN A 70 -12.15 8.85 -2.39
N SER A 71 -12.43 8.31 -1.20
CA SER A 71 -13.74 8.49 -0.52
C SER A 71 -13.97 9.93 -0.05
N ARG A 72 -12.91 10.70 0.22
CA ARG A 72 -12.98 12.09 0.70
C ARG A 72 -12.97 13.10 -0.44
N ARG A 73 -12.18 12.85 -1.49
CA ARG A 73 -12.04 13.72 -2.66
C ARG A 73 -11.54 12.94 -3.87
N ALA A 74 -12.03 13.25 -5.07
CA ALA A 74 -11.65 12.53 -6.29
C ALA A 74 -10.31 12.97 -6.90
N ASN A 75 -9.77 14.13 -6.50
CA ASN A 75 -8.60 14.76 -7.10
C ASN A 75 -7.39 14.82 -6.15
N TRP A 76 -7.20 13.79 -5.33
CA TRP A 76 -6.01 13.67 -4.47
C TRP A 76 -4.74 13.41 -5.29
N THR A 77 -3.59 13.79 -4.75
CA THR A 77 -2.29 13.69 -5.43
C THR A 77 -1.37 12.66 -4.78
N THR A 78 -0.28 12.31 -5.46
CA THR A 78 0.77 11.44 -4.89
C THR A 78 1.36 12.01 -3.59
N GLU A 79 1.43 13.33 -3.44
CA GLU A 79 1.87 13.98 -2.19
C GLU A 79 0.88 13.74 -1.05
N ASP A 80 -0.43 13.77 -1.31
CA ASP A 80 -1.45 13.42 -0.32
C ASP A 80 -1.30 11.95 0.11
N LEU A 81 -1.07 11.06 -0.85
CA LEU A 81 -0.82 9.63 -0.59
C LEU A 81 0.42 9.43 0.30
N ALA A 82 1.52 10.13 0.01
CA ALA A 82 2.74 10.07 0.79
C ALA A 82 2.56 10.65 2.21
N GLY A 83 1.75 11.69 2.37
CA GLY A 83 1.46 12.29 3.67
C GLY A 83 0.56 11.43 4.57
N GLU A 84 -0.23 10.53 4.00
CA GLU A 84 -1.20 9.72 4.75
C GLU A 84 -0.88 8.22 4.82
N VAL A 85 0.11 7.72 4.08
CA VAL A 85 0.48 6.29 4.11
C VAL A 85 0.93 5.87 5.51
N GLY A 86 0.37 4.76 6.01
CA GLY A 86 0.62 4.25 7.37
C GLY A 86 -0.36 4.74 8.44
N ASN A 87 -1.26 5.69 8.12
CA ASN A 87 -2.24 6.21 9.06
C ASN A 87 -3.61 5.51 9.00
N VAL A 88 -3.81 4.57 8.07
CA VAL A 88 -5.10 3.89 7.91
C VAL A 88 -5.19 2.70 8.84
N SER A 89 -6.27 2.63 9.63
CA SER A 89 -6.54 1.49 10.50
C SER A 89 -7.38 0.43 9.79
N ALA A 90 -7.09 -0.86 9.98
CA ALA A 90 -7.85 -1.96 9.36
C ALA A 90 -9.35 -1.97 9.68
N ARG A 91 -9.75 -1.34 10.80
CA ARG A 91 -11.17 -1.14 11.18
C ARG A 91 -11.90 -0.06 10.38
N ALA A 92 -11.18 0.80 9.64
CA ALA A 92 -11.76 1.96 8.96
C ALA A 92 -12.29 1.66 7.53
N ILE A 93 -11.99 0.48 6.96
CA ILE A 93 -12.41 0.08 5.59
C ILE A 93 -13.29 -1.18 5.62
N ALA A 94 -14.10 -1.36 6.66
CA ALA A 94 -15.18 -2.36 6.61
C ALA A 94 -16.38 -1.73 5.89
N PRO A 95 -16.95 -2.37 4.83
CA PRO A 95 -18.25 -1.98 4.34
C PRO A 95 -19.27 -2.24 5.46
N GLY A 96 -20.10 -1.24 5.76
CA GLY A 96 -21.28 -1.40 6.61
C GLY A 96 -22.35 -2.25 5.94
#